data_AF-A0AAV0N7Y2-F1
#
_entry.id   AF-A0AAV0N7Y2-F1
#
_cell.length_a   1.000
_cell.length_b   1.000
_cell.length_c   1.000
_cell.angle_alpha   90.00
_cell.angle_beta   90.00
_cell.angle_gamma   90.00
#
_symmetry.space_group_name_H-M   'P 1'
#
loop_
_entity.id
_entity.type
_entity.pdbx_description
1 polymer ?
#
loop_
_entity_poly.entity_id
_entity_poly.type
_entity_poly.pdbx_seq_one_letter_code
_entity_poly.pdbx_strand_id
1 'polypeptide(L)'
;MIMCQYELCMEFYANEFLATFLNEQSNYREYLKLKGRYEGLQRTQRNLLGEDLGPLNTKELEQLERQLEGSLKQVRSTKTQFMLDQLSDLQNKEQLLLESNRALAIKLDEICSRNSMRPSWEGEDHNMSYGDQHHNPHAQSQGFFQHLDCNPTLQIGYSSFQRYSPVVTDQMTATTHAQQQQHQQQQVNGFVPGWML
;
A
#
# COMPACT_ATOMS: atom_id res chain seq x y z
N MET A 1 -11.83 -75.40 -24.32
CA MET A 1 -12.58 -74.34 -23.61
C MET A 1 -11.74 -73.66 -22.54
N ILE A 2 -11.19 -74.39 -21.55
CA ILE A 2 -10.35 -73.81 -20.47
C ILE A 2 -9.09 -73.09 -21.01
N MET A 3 -8.40 -73.67 -22.00
CA MET A 3 -7.22 -73.05 -22.62
C MET A 3 -7.54 -71.71 -23.30
N CYS A 4 -8.63 -71.64 -24.08
CA CYS A 4 -9.09 -70.37 -24.67
C CYS A 4 -9.51 -69.34 -23.62
N GLN A 5 -10.13 -69.78 -22.51
CA GLN A 5 -10.50 -68.88 -21.42
C GLN A 5 -9.26 -68.22 -20.78
N TYR A 6 -8.17 -68.98 -20.66
CA TYR A 6 -6.92 -68.50 -20.08
C TYR A 6 -6.18 -67.53 -21.02
N GLU A 7 -6.18 -67.81 -22.32
CA GLU A 7 -5.59 -66.92 -23.34
C GLU A 7 -6.34 -65.57 -23.41
N LEU A 8 -7.67 -65.59 -23.45
CA LEU A 8 -8.50 -64.38 -23.41
C LEU A 8 -8.29 -63.56 -22.13
N CYS A 9 -8.12 -64.25 -21.00
CA CYS A 9 -7.84 -63.61 -19.71
C CYS A 9 -6.46 -62.91 -19.73
N MET A 10 -5.43 -63.59 -20.22
CA MET A 10 -4.07 -63.04 -20.32
C MET A 10 -4.00 -61.86 -21.29
N GLU A 11 -4.68 -61.91 -22.43
CA GLU A 11 -4.76 -60.77 -23.36
C GLU A 11 -5.49 -59.57 -22.76
N PHE A 12 -6.57 -59.80 -22.00
CA PHE A 12 -7.30 -58.74 -21.33
C PHE A 12 -6.42 -58.03 -20.28
N TYR A 13 -5.77 -58.78 -19.39
CA TYR A 13 -4.86 -58.22 -18.39
C TYR A 13 -3.64 -57.52 -19.01
N ALA A 14 -3.08 -58.05 -20.10
CA ALA A 14 -1.98 -57.41 -20.80
C ALA A 14 -2.39 -56.06 -21.41
N ASN A 15 -3.58 -55.97 -22.01
CA ASN A 15 -4.10 -54.73 -22.55
C ASN A 15 -4.41 -53.69 -21.47
N GLU A 16 -4.99 -54.09 -20.35
CA GLU A 16 -5.26 -53.20 -19.21
C GLU A 16 -3.96 -52.69 -18.57
N PHE A 17 -2.96 -53.56 -18.41
CA PHE A 17 -1.63 -53.18 -17.94
C PHE A 17 -0.93 -52.20 -18.90
N LEU A 18 -0.97 -52.47 -20.21
CA LEU A 18 -0.35 -51.61 -21.22
C LEU A 18 -1.04 -50.23 -21.27
N ALA A 19 -2.36 -50.19 -21.16
CA ALA A 19 -3.12 -48.94 -21.10
C ALA A 19 -2.72 -48.12 -19.87
N THR A 20 -2.58 -48.75 -18.71
CA THR A 20 -2.13 -48.11 -17.47
C THR A 20 -0.72 -47.57 -17.60
N PHE A 21 0.21 -48.38 -18.12
CA PHE A 21 1.61 -47.99 -18.33
C PHE A 21 1.76 -46.82 -19.31
N LEU A 22 1.04 -46.84 -20.44
CA LEU A 22 1.04 -45.74 -21.40
C LEU A 22 0.44 -44.47 -20.82
N ASN A 23 -0.60 -44.59 -19.99
CA ASN A 23 -1.20 -43.47 -19.28
C ASN A 23 -0.21 -42.86 -18.26
N GLU A 24 0.47 -43.67 -17.46
CA GLU A 24 1.52 -43.22 -16.54
C GLU A 24 2.66 -42.52 -17.29
N GLN A 25 3.10 -43.08 -18.41
CA GLN A 25 4.13 -42.47 -19.25
C GLN A 25 3.67 -41.12 -19.82
N SER A 26 2.41 -41.02 -20.25
CA SER A 26 1.82 -39.75 -20.71
C SER A 26 1.77 -38.72 -19.58
N ASN A 27 1.26 -39.10 -18.41
CA ASN A 27 1.16 -38.26 -17.22
C ASN A 27 2.55 -37.75 -16.80
N TYR A 28 3.54 -38.63 -16.79
CA TYR A 28 4.92 -38.26 -16.47
C TYR A 28 5.49 -37.26 -17.48
N ARG A 29 5.21 -37.46 -18.78
CA ARG A 29 5.63 -36.53 -19.83
C ARG A 29 4.98 -35.15 -19.67
N GLU A 30 3.70 -35.10 -19.30
CA GLU A 30 3.00 -33.83 -19.01
C GLU A 30 3.55 -33.15 -17.77
N TYR A 31 3.83 -33.92 -16.71
CA TYR A 31 4.51 -33.43 -15.52
C TYR A 31 5.85 -32.77 -15.86
N LEU A 32 6.69 -33.42 -16.69
CA LEU A 32 7.98 -32.84 -17.08
C LEU A 32 7.81 -31.52 -17.86
N LYS A 33 6.81 -31.42 -18.74
CA LYS A 33 6.49 -30.16 -19.42
C LYS A 33 6.09 -29.07 -18.42
N LEU A 34 5.24 -29.40 -17.44
CA LEU A 34 4.82 -28.47 -16.40
C LEU A 34 6.00 -28.04 -15.51
N LYS A 35 6.85 -28.98 -15.10
CA LYS A 35 8.05 -28.73 -14.31
C LYS A 35 9.00 -27.77 -15.05
N GLY A 36 9.24 -27.99 -16.34
CA GLY A 36 10.07 -27.07 -17.14
C GLY A 36 9.50 -25.65 -17.20
N ARG A 37 8.17 -25.51 -17.32
CA ARG A 37 7.51 -24.18 -17.26
C ARG A 37 7.66 -23.53 -15.89
N TYR A 38 7.50 -24.30 -14.82
CA TYR A 38 7.66 -23.81 -13.45
C TYR A 38 9.08 -23.31 -13.19
N GLU A 39 10.10 -24.09 -13.55
CA GLU A 39 11.50 -23.69 -13.38
C GLU A 39 11.85 -22.43 -14.19
N GLY A 40 11.30 -22.32 -15.41
CA GLY A 40 11.41 -21.11 -16.22
C GLY A 40 10.79 -19.90 -15.52
N LEU A 41 9.57 -20.03 -14.99
CA LEU A 41 8.89 -18.97 -14.27
C LEU A 41 9.64 -18.55 -13.01
N GLN A 42 10.12 -19.52 -12.22
CA GLN A 42 10.90 -19.26 -11.00
C GLN A 42 12.22 -18.54 -11.31
N ARG A 43 12.89 -18.89 -12.42
CA ARG A 43 14.08 -18.18 -12.88
C ARG A 43 13.75 -16.73 -13.23
N THR A 44 12.67 -16.49 -13.97
CA THR A 44 12.22 -15.12 -14.29
C THR A 44 11.89 -14.32 -13.03
N GLN A 45 11.23 -14.92 -12.03
CA GLN A 45 10.94 -14.27 -10.75
C GLN A 45 12.22 -13.82 -10.04
N ARG A 46 13.21 -14.71 -9.93
CA ARG A 46 14.51 -14.39 -9.32
C ARG A 46 15.20 -13.24 -10.04
N ASN A 47 15.22 -13.27 -11.38
CA ASN A 47 15.77 -12.17 -12.18
C ASN A 47 15.05 -10.83 -11.89
N LEU A 48 13.72 -10.83 -11.81
CA LEU A 48 12.94 -9.63 -11.47
C LEU A 48 13.23 -9.10 -10.05
N LEU A 49 13.68 -9.98 -9.14
CA LEU A 49 14.13 -9.62 -7.79
C LEU A 49 15.61 -9.22 -7.74
N GLY A 50 16.32 -9.25 -8.88
CA GLY A 50 17.74 -8.94 -8.96
C GLY A 50 18.68 -10.10 -8.59
N GLU A 51 18.15 -11.31 -8.50
CA GLU A 51 18.89 -12.53 -8.20
C GLU A 51 19.28 -13.27 -9.50
N ASP A 52 20.31 -14.12 -9.44
CA ASP A 52 20.75 -15.00 -10.55
C ASP A 52 20.92 -14.32 -11.91
N LEU A 53 21.41 -13.08 -11.92
CA LEU A 53 21.58 -12.28 -13.14
C LEU A 53 22.77 -12.70 -14.01
N GLY A 54 23.73 -13.48 -13.47
CA GLY A 54 24.97 -13.86 -14.15
C GLY A 54 24.80 -14.52 -15.54
N PRO A 55 23.78 -15.36 -15.78
CA PRO A 55 23.53 -15.95 -17.10
C PRO A 55 22.93 -15.00 -18.15
N LEU A 56 22.48 -13.80 -17.77
CA LEU A 56 21.86 -12.85 -18.70
C LEU A 56 22.95 -12.05 -19.42
N ASN A 57 22.74 -11.81 -20.72
CA ASN A 57 23.59 -10.89 -21.46
C ASN A 57 23.12 -9.42 -21.29
N THR A 58 23.90 -8.47 -21.82
CA THR A 58 23.62 -7.04 -21.68
C THR A 58 22.26 -6.62 -22.22
N LYS A 59 21.83 -7.16 -23.38
CA LYS A 59 20.52 -6.83 -23.96
C LYS A 59 19.36 -7.34 -23.10
N GLU A 60 19.52 -8.53 -22.52
CA GLU A 60 18.53 -9.12 -21.62
C GLU A 60 18.44 -8.33 -20.30
N LEU A 61 19.56 -7.88 -19.76
CA LEU A 61 19.61 -7.01 -18.58
C LEU A 61 18.95 -5.65 -18.84
N GLU A 62 19.27 -5.01 -19.95
CA GLU A 62 18.62 -3.74 -20.33
C GLU A 62 17.11 -3.91 -20.53
N GLN A 63 16.66 -5.04 -21.08
CA GLN A 63 15.24 -5.33 -21.20
C GLN A 63 14.57 -5.50 -19.84
N LEU A 64 15.22 -6.24 -18.93
CA LEU A 64 14.76 -6.44 -17.56
C LEU A 64 14.65 -5.11 -16.80
N GLU A 65 15.65 -4.25 -16.93
CA GLU A 65 15.67 -2.92 -16.34
C GLU A 65 14.51 -2.05 -16.85
N ARG A 66 14.32 -1.96 -18.18
CA ARG A 66 13.20 -1.22 -18.78
C ARG A 66 11.84 -1.74 -18.31
N GLN A 67 11.70 -3.06 -18.17
CA GLN A 67 10.48 -3.67 -17.66
C GLN A 67 10.21 -3.26 -16.21
N LEU A 68 11.21 -3.34 -15.34
CA LEU A 68 11.11 -2.97 -13.94
C LEU A 68 10.83 -1.46 -13.78
N GLU A 69 11.50 -0.61 -14.55
CA GLU A 69 11.28 0.83 -14.55
C GLU A 69 9.85 1.18 -14.97
N GLY A 70 9.35 0.56 -16.06
CA GLY A 70 7.99 0.75 -16.54
C GLY A 70 6.94 0.34 -15.50
N SER A 71 7.08 -0.85 -14.91
CA SER A 71 6.18 -1.33 -13.87
C SER A 71 6.23 -0.47 -12.61
N LEU A 72 7.42 -0.05 -12.17
CA LEU A 72 7.57 0.81 -10.99
C LEU A 72 6.92 2.18 -11.21
N LYS A 73 7.11 2.78 -12.39
CA LYS A 73 6.45 4.03 -12.78
C LYS A 73 4.94 3.87 -12.74
N GLN A 74 4.39 2.78 -13.27
CA GLN A 74 2.96 2.51 -13.24
C GLN A 74 2.43 2.37 -11.80
N VAL A 75 3.08 1.56 -10.96
CA VAL A 75 2.69 1.38 -9.54
C VAL A 75 2.69 2.72 -8.79
N ARG A 76 3.73 3.54 -8.97
CA ARG A 76 3.82 4.87 -8.35
C ARG A 76 2.71 5.78 -8.84
N SER A 77 2.43 5.79 -10.14
CA SER A 77 1.36 6.60 -10.74
C SER A 77 0.00 6.20 -10.18
N THR A 78 -0.32 4.90 -10.16
CA THR A 78 -1.59 4.40 -9.63
C THR A 78 -1.75 4.72 -8.15
N LYS A 79 -0.70 4.51 -7.34
CA LYS A 79 -0.74 4.84 -5.90
C LYS A 79 -0.94 6.33 -5.67
N THR A 80 -0.26 7.17 -6.45
CA THR A 80 -0.38 8.63 -6.34
C THR A 80 -1.78 9.08 -6.71
N GLN A 81 -2.33 8.59 -7.83
CA GLN A 81 -3.69 8.92 -8.24
C GLN A 81 -4.70 8.50 -7.18
N PHE A 82 -4.59 7.27 -6.66
CA PHE A 82 -5.46 6.79 -5.59
C PHE A 82 -5.41 7.70 -4.34
N MET A 83 -4.22 8.13 -3.91
CA MET A 83 -4.10 9.04 -2.77
C MET A 83 -4.71 10.43 -3.05
N LEU A 84 -4.57 10.95 -4.27
CA LEU A 84 -5.19 12.21 -4.67
C LEU A 84 -6.72 12.12 -4.69
N ASP A 85 -7.26 11.01 -5.18
CA ASP A 85 -8.70 10.76 -5.21
C ASP A 85 -9.25 10.70 -3.77
N GLN A 86 -8.57 9.97 -2.86
CA GLN A 86 -8.93 9.91 -1.44
C GLN A 86 -8.87 11.29 -0.76
N LEU A 87 -7.86 12.09 -1.08
CA LEU A 87 -7.73 13.45 -0.55
C LEU A 87 -8.90 14.34 -1.01
N SER A 88 -9.23 14.30 -2.30
CA SER A 88 -10.38 15.03 -2.88
C SER A 88 -11.69 14.63 -2.21
N ASP A 89 -11.94 13.34 -2.05
CA ASP A 89 -13.14 12.82 -1.37
C ASP A 89 -13.26 13.32 0.07
N LEU A 90 -12.14 13.35 0.80
CA LEU A 90 -12.12 13.85 2.18
C LEU A 90 -12.35 15.36 2.26
N GLN A 91 -11.72 16.14 1.37
CA GLN A 91 -11.93 17.59 1.29
C GLN A 91 -13.39 17.94 0.96
N ASN A 92 -14.02 17.20 0.05
CA ASN A 92 -15.44 17.37 -0.24
C ASN A 92 -16.32 17.07 0.99
N LYS A 93 -16.03 15.98 1.72
CA LYS A 93 -16.76 15.64 2.95
C LYS A 93 -16.57 16.70 4.04
N GLU A 94 -15.35 17.20 4.22
CA GLU A 94 -15.05 18.29 5.14
C GLU A 94 -15.90 19.53 4.81
N GLN A 95 -15.93 19.93 3.54
CA GLN A 95 -16.72 21.08 3.09
C GLN A 95 -18.23 20.91 3.38
N LEU A 96 -18.80 19.75 3.07
CA LEU A 96 -20.21 19.45 3.36
C LEU A 96 -20.51 19.51 4.86
N LEU A 97 -19.60 18.98 5.70
CA LEU A 97 -19.76 19.01 7.15
C LEU A 97 -19.68 20.43 7.70
N LEU A 98 -18.76 21.26 7.19
CA LEU A 98 -18.64 22.66 7.58
C LEU A 98 -19.90 23.45 7.22
N GLU A 99 -20.46 23.23 6.03
CA GLU A 99 -21.70 23.88 5.60
C GLU A 99 -22.90 23.46 6.47
N SER A 100 -23.03 22.16 6.73
CA SER A 100 -24.08 21.62 7.62
C SER A 100 -23.96 22.18 9.03
N ASN A 101 -22.75 22.21 9.60
CA ASN A 101 -22.50 22.74 10.94
C ASN A 101 -22.83 24.24 11.02
N ARG A 102 -22.41 25.03 10.01
CA ARG A 102 -22.80 26.45 9.89
C ARG A 102 -24.33 26.62 9.87
N ALA A 103 -25.04 25.82 9.07
CA ALA A 103 -26.50 25.89 8.99
C ALA A 103 -27.18 25.55 10.33
N LEU A 104 -26.64 24.57 11.08
CA LEU A 104 -27.13 24.22 12.41
C LEU A 104 -26.84 25.32 13.44
N ALA A 105 -25.67 25.95 13.39
CA ALA A 105 -25.32 27.06 14.27
C ALA A 105 -26.27 28.25 14.09
N ILE A 106 -26.61 28.60 12.84
CA ILE A 106 -27.61 29.65 12.54
C ILE A 106 -28.98 29.28 13.11
N LYS A 107 -29.44 28.04 12.88
CA LYS A 107 -30.74 27.57 13.42
C LYS A 107 -30.78 27.61 14.95
N LEU A 108 -29.69 27.25 15.62
CA LEU A 108 -29.59 27.33 17.09
C LEU A 108 -29.70 28.77 17.58
N ASP A 109 -29.02 29.70 16.93
CA ASP A 109 -29.09 31.13 17.24
C ASP A 109 -30.50 31.71 17.06
N GLU A 110 -31.18 31.34 15.97
CA GLU A 110 -32.59 31.72 15.72
C GLU A 110 -33.54 31.16 16.79
N ILE A 111 -33.36 29.90 17.21
CA ILE A 111 -34.18 29.28 18.26
C ILE A 111 -33.91 29.94 19.61
N CYS A 112 -32.64 30.18 19.98
CA CYS A 112 -32.29 30.85 21.23
C CYS A 112 -32.86 32.26 21.28
N SER A 113 -32.73 33.02 20.19
CA SER A 113 -33.31 34.36 20.04
C SER A 113 -34.84 34.33 20.16
N ARG A 114 -35.51 33.33 19.58
CA ARG A 114 -36.97 33.15 19.70
C ARG A 114 -37.40 32.77 21.12
N ASN A 115 -36.64 31.90 21.80
CA ASN A 115 -36.95 31.45 23.15
C ASN A 115 -36.70 32.56 24.18
N SER A 116 -35.73 33.45 23.93
CA SER A 116 -35.53 34.69 24.71
C SER A 116 -36.66 35.71 24.55
N MET A 117 -37.45 35.62 23.47
CA MET A 117 -38.61 36.48 23.19
C MET A 117 -39.94 35.84 23.60
N ARG A 118 -39.93 34.60 24.13
CA ARG A 118 -41.12 33.98 24.72
C ARG A 118 -41.24 34.49 26.16
N PRO A 119 -42.26 35.29 26.50
CA PRO A 119 -42.42 35.75 27.88
C PRO A 119 -42.55 34.54 28.79
N SER A 120 -41.60 34.40 29.72
CA SER A 120 -41.76 33.54 30.89
C SER A 120 -42.84 34.19 31.77
N TRP A 121 -44.09 33.92 31.45
CA TRP A 121 -45.22 34.15 32.35
C TRP A 121 -45.99 32.84 32.43
N GLU A 122 -45.57 31.98 33.36
CA GLU A 122 -46.45 31.14 34.17
C GLU A 122 -45.60 30.50 35.27
N GLY A 123 -45.71 31.07 36.48
CA GLY A 123 -45.22 30.48 37.74
C GLY A 123 -44.17 31.30 38.48
N GLU A 124 -44.61 32.35 39.22
CA GLU A 124 -43.97 32.72 40.50
C GLU A 124 -43.82 31.41 41.33
N ASP A 125 -42.71 31.12 42.02
CA ASP A 125 -42.36 31.83 43.24
C ASP A 125 -41.03 31.30 43.85
N HIS A 126 -40.27 32.18 44.53
CA HIS A 126 -39.15 31.96 45.49
C HIS A 126 -37.71 31.66 45.02
N ASN A 127 -36.89 32.74 45.06
CA ASN A 127 -35.76 32.93 45.98
C ASN A 127 -34.61 31.89 46.04
N MET A 128 -33.41 32.22 45.55
CA MET A 128 -32.20 32.48 46.37
C MET A 128 -30.91 32.53 45.53
N SER A 129 -30.09 33.51 45.88
CA SER A 129 -28.71 33.77 45.47
C SER A 129 -27.73 32.64 45.80
N TYR A 130 -26.81 32.32 44.89
CA TYR A 130 -25.34 32.13 45.07
C TYR A 130 -24.77 32.09 43.63
N GLY A 131 -23.87 32.96 43.19
CA GLY A 131 -22.46 32.97 43.55
C GLY A 131 -21.64 32.21 42.49
N ASP A 132 -20.70 32.91 41.85
CA ASP A 132 -19.58 32.40 41.01
C ASP A 132 -19.83 32.17 39.51
N GLN A 133 -19.24 33.03 38.66
CA GLN A 133 -18.32 32.59 37.60
C GLN A 133 -17.70 33.81 36.87
N HIS A 134 -16.42 34.04 37.12
CA HIS A 134 -15.53 34.49 36.03
C HIS A 134 -15.59 33.44 34.92
N HIS A 135 -15.70 33.80 33.63
CA HIS A 135 -14.98 33.17 32.50
C HIS A 135 -15.20 33.95 31.18
N ASN A 136 -14.17 34.74 30.85
CA ASN A 136 -13.59 35.09 29.54
C ASN A 136 -14.41 34.82 28.23
N PRO A 137 -14.72 35.85 27.42
CA PRO A 137 -15.24 35.67 26.06
C PRO A 137 -14.13 35.83 24.99
N HIS A 138 -13.03 35.06 25.06
CA HIS A 138 -12.08 35.02 23.94
C HIS A 138 -11.07 33.88 24.06
N ALA A 139 -11.18 32.85 23.21
CA ALA A 139 -10.05 32.12 22.64
C ALA A 139 -10.51 30.99 21.70
N GLN A 140 -10.29 31.20 20.41
CA GLN A 140 -9.60 30.25 19.53
C GLN A 140 -10.10 28.79 19.48
N SER A 141 -11.10 28.53 18.63
CA SER A 141 -11.22 27.25 17.92
C SER A 141 -10.59 27.34 16.52
N GLN A 142 -9.40 27.96 16.44
CA GLN A 142 -8.59 28.04 15.21
C GLN A 142 -7.54 26.92 15.13
N GLY A 143 -7.68 25.85 15.91
CA GLY A 143 -6.61 24.86 16.10
C GLY A 143 -6.75 23.50 15.41
N PHE A 144 -7.83 23.21 14.68
CA PHE A 144 -8.06 21.83 14.20
C PHE A 144 -7.93 21.60 12.70
N PHE A 145 -7.81 22.66 11.90
CA PHE A 145 -7.58 22.53 10.47
C PHE A 145 -6.46 23.48 10.06
N GLN A 146 -5.23 22.98 10.23
CA GLN A 146 -4.09 23.56 9.55
C GLN A 146 -4.33 23.33 8.04
N HIS A 147 -4.67 24.40 7.32
CA HIS A 147 -4.58 24.39 5.86
C HIS A 147 -3.15 24.01 5.50
N LEU A 148 -2.96 22.79 5.00
CA LEU A 148 -1.67 22.38 4.45
C LEU A 148 -1.50 23.18 3.16
N ASP A 149 -0.70 24.25 3.24
CA ASP A 149 -0.19 24.93 2.06
C ASP A 149 0.66 23.91 1.28
N CYS A 150 0.05 23.32 0.25
CA CYS A 150 0.70 22.41 -0.68
C CYS A 150 1.84 23.15 -1.38
N ASN A 151 3.07 23.00 -0.87
CA ASN A 151 4.27 23.47 -1.55
C ASN A 151 4.58 22.48 -2.69
N PRO A 152 4.52 22.87 -3.99
CA PRO A 152 4.66 21.93 -5.09
C PRO A 152 6.12 21.54 -5.40
N THR A 153 7.07 21.80 -4.50
CA THR A 153 8.49 21.56 -4.76
C THR A 153 9.01 20.34 -4.01
N LEU A 154 8.51 19.15 -4.34
CA LEU A 154 9.29 17.92 -4.17
C LEU A 154 10.15 17.74 -5.43
N GLN A 155 11.25 18.49 -5.50
CA GLN A 155 12.37 18.15 -6.36
C GLN A 155 13.04 16.89 -5.79
N ILE A 156 12.46 15.73 -6.09
CA ILE A 156 13.13 14.44 -5.92
C ILE A 156 14.10 14.30 -7.09
N GLY A 157 15.30 14.83 -6.87
CA GLY A 157 16.58 14.40 -7.43
C GLY A 157 16.70 14.23 -8.94
N TYR A 158 17.08 15.31 -9.63
CA TYR A 158 18.07 15.27 -10.73
C TYR A 158 18.74 16.65 -10.81
N SER A 159 19.79 16.89 -10.02
CA SER A 159 20.60 18.10 -10.13
C SER A 159 22.08 17.80 -9.86
N SER A 160 22.71 16.99 -10.73
CA SER A 160 24.17 17.03 -10.90
C SER A 160 24.59 16.33 -12.20
N PHE A 161 24.39 17.01 -13.34
CA PHE A 161 25.32 16.88 -14.46
C PHE A 161 25.80 18.29 -14.84
N GLN A 162 27.08 18.53 -14.52
CA GLN A 162 27.98 19.56 -15.02
C GLN A 162 27.44 20.97 -15.29
N ARG A 163 27.73 21.90 -14.37
CA ARG A 163 28.25 23.23 -14.75
C ARG A 163 29.38 23.67 -13.81
N TYR A 164 30.57 23.72 -14.41
CA TYR A 164 31.75 24.56 -14.14
C TYR A 164 31.90 25.27 -12.77
N SER A 165 33.01 24.94 -12.10
CA SER A 165 33.73 25.72 -11.05
C SER A 165 34.14 27.13 -11.57
N PRO A 166 34.58 28.13 -10.74
CA PRO A 166 35.41 27.96 -9.53
C PRO A 166 35.17 28.90 -8.32
N VAL A 167 35.88 28.56 -7.24
CA VAL A 167 36.46 29.41 -6.16
C VAL A 167 36.04 29.05 -4.73
N VAL A 168 36.98 28.34 -4.06
CA VAL A 168 37.56 28.53 -2.70
C VAL A 168 36.62 28.83 -1.52
N THR A 169 36.59 27.96 -0.50
CA THR A 169 37.30 28.14 0.79
C THR A 169 37.18 26.88 1.67
N ASP A 170 38.27 26.55 2.36
CA ASP A 170 38.51 25.45 3.28
C ASP A 170 37.50 25.32 4.44
N GLN A 171 37.23 24.09 4.89
CA GLN A 171 37.79 23.58 6.17
C GLN A 171 37.34 22.15 6.50
N MET A 172 38.34 21.35 6.88
CA MET A 172 38.25 20.04 7.49
C MET A 172 37.57 20.11 8.87
N THR A 173 36.72 19.14 9.18
CA THR A 173 36.71 18.55 10.53
C THR A 173 36.28 17.10 10.44
N ALA A 174 37.24 16.22 10.67
CA ALA A 174 37.02 14.80 10.92
C ALA A 174 36.72 14.62 12.41
N THR A 175 35.68 13.87 12.74
CA THR A 175 35.51 13.25 14.07
C THR A 175 34.82 11.90 13.96
N THR A 176 35.66 10.87 14.14
CA THR A 176 35.49 9.73 15.07
C THR A 176 34.55 8.57 14.72
N HIS A 177 35.19 7.48 14.26
CA HIS A 177 34.94 6.07 14.59
C HIS A 177 34.36 5.81 16.00
N ALA A 178 33.38 4.90 16.13
CA ALA A 178 33.63 3.50 16.56
C ALA A 178 32.34 2.73 16.96
N GLN A 179 32.22 1.51 16.40
CA GLN A 179 31.76 0.24 17.00
C GLN A 179 30.36 0.12 17.62
N GLN A 180 29.44 -0.67 17.04
CA GLN A 180 29.38 -2.15 16.95
C GLN A 180 28.76 -2.80 18.20
N GLN A 181 27.55 -3.33 18.05
CA GLN A 181 27.26 -4.66 18.59
C GLN A 181 26.21 -5.39 17.76
N GLN A 182 26.64 -6.55 17.26
CA GLN A 182 25.82 -7.60 16.66
C GLN A 182 24.93 -8.20 17.76
N HIS A 183 23.64 -8.38 17.46
CA HIS A 183 22.91 -9.54 17.97
C HIS A 183 22.22 -10.22 16.79
N GLN A 184 22.65 -11.45 16.61
CA GLN A 184 22.14 -12.46 15.70
C GLN A 184 20.83 -12.98 16.30
N GLN A 185 19.71 -12.82 15.61
CA GLN A 185 18.53 -13.65 15.85
C GLN A 185 17.76 -13.89 14.55
N GLN A 186 17.77 -15.16 14.20
CA GLN A 186 17.04 -15.78 13.11
C GLN A 186 15.55 -15.75 13.48
N GLN A 187 14.76 -14.90 12.81
CA GLN A 187 13.31 -15.04 12.78
C GLN A 187 12.87 -15.23 11.34
N VAL A 188 12.62 -16.48 10.99
CA VAL A 188 11.76 -16.86 9.88
C VAL A 188 10.34 -16.63 10.37
N ASN A 189 9.78 -15.46 10.08
CA ASN A 189 8.34 -15.27 10.09
C ASN A 189 7.99 -14.56 8.80
N GLY A 190 7.21 -15.25 7.96
CA GLY A 190 6.73 -14.76 6.68
C GLY A 190 5.88 -13.52 6.89
N PHE A 191 6.49 -12.35 6.65
CA PHE A 191 5.75 -11.11 6.48
C PHE A 191 5.18 -11.12 5.06
N VAL A 192 3.92 -11.55 4.93
CA VAL A 192 3.17 -11.39 3.68
C VAL A 192 2.68 -9.95 3.64
N PRO A 193 3.17 -9.08 2.74
CA PRO A 193 2.74 -7.69 2.72
C PRO A 193 1.32 -7.60 2.15
N GLY A 194 0.51 -6.67 2.67
CA GLY A 194 -0.93 -6.55 2.39
C GLY A 194 -1.34 -6.24 0.94
N TRP A 195 -0.41 -6.21 -0.02
CA TRP A 195 -0.75 -6.22 -1.45
C TRP A 195 -1.06 -7.64 -1.97
N MET A 196 -0.78 -8.67 -1.17
CA MET A 196 -0.98 -10.08 -1.51
C MET A 196 -2.28 -10.66 -0.90
N LEU A 197 -3.16 -9.81 -0.36
CA LEU A 197 -4.51 -10.16 0.13
C LEU A 197 -5.59 -9.57 -0.80
#